data_AF-A0A5C4VJ97-F1
#
_entry.id   AF-A0A5C4VJ97-F1
#
_cell.length_a   1.000
_cell.length_b   1.000
_cell.length_c   1.000
_cell.angle_alpha   90.00
_cell.angle_beta   90.00
_cell.angle_gamma   90.00
#
_symmetry.space_group_name_H-M   'P 1'
#
loop_
_entity.id
_entity.type
_entity.pdbx_description
1 polymer ?
#
loop_
_entity_poly.entity_id
_entity_poly.type
_entity_poly.pdbx_seq_one_letter_code
_entity_poly.pdbx_strand_id
1 'polypeptide(L)'
;MSRDVAIYLEFKHDIDFMEVLDRLARMGWGLLREEDAIWYMTDYDWKILPLDGLAEAKHDMRTSYDAGEAVGITTRLPDGETFANVLFNEDRTSVSLIPLLDYRTIAHMPEFIDLGWYLEKFLTACRDLPIVRTEASDQR
;
A
#
# COMPACT_ATOMS: atom_id res chain seq x y z
N MET A 1 17.07 -0.28 14.40
CA MET A 1 15.78 -0.99 14.40
C MET A 1 14.75 0.00 13.92
N SER A 2 14.34 -0.08 12.65
CA SER A 2 13.18 0.70 12.16
C SER A 2 11.95 0.08 12.80
N ARG A 3 11.13 0.89 13.48
CA ARG A 3 9.79 0.46 13.88
C ARG A 3 8.90 0.87 12.74
N ASP A 4 8.45 -0.09 11.96
CA ASP A 4 7.52 0.20 10.89
C ASP A 4 6.11 0.11 11.49
N VAL A 5 5.34 1.18 11.34
CA VAL A 5 3.94 1.18 11.77
C VAL A 5 3.10 0.71 10.59
N ALA A 6 2.25 -0.29 10.83
CA ALA A 6 1.31 -0.79 9.83
C ALA A 6 -0.12 -0.44 10.24
N ILE A 7 -0.90 0.01 9.27
CA ILE A 7 -2.35 0.17 9.40
C ILE A 7 -3.00 -1.00 8.66
N TYR A 8 -3.68 -1.88 9.40
CA TYR A 8 -4.39 -3.02 8.85
C TYR A 8 -5.85 -2.64 8.64
N LEU A 9 -6.37 -2.99 7.47
CA LEU A 9 -7.76 -2.85 7.11
C LEU A 9 -8.31 -4.23 6.77
N GLU A 10 -9.42 -4.60 7.40
CA GLU A 10 -10.15 -5.83 7.13
C GLU A 10 -11.45 -5.49 6.40
N PHE A 11 -11.71 -6.20 5.31
CA PHE A 11 -12.87 -6.05 4.43
C PHE A 11 -13.83 -7.21 4.65
N LYS A 12 -15.13 -6.94 4.50
CA LYS A 12 -16.18 -7.97 4.64
C LYS A 12 -16.11 -9.07 3.58
N HIS A 13 -15.53 -8.76 2.43
CA HIS A 13 -15.48 -9.63 1.25
C HIS A 13 -14.08 -9.60 0.65
N ASP A 14 -13.76 -10.66 -0.10
CA ASP A 14 -12.56 -10.72 -0.90
C ASP A 14 -12.43 -9.45 -1.76
N ILE A 15 -11.27 -8.83 -1.71
CA ILE A 15 -10.91 -7.70 -2.55
C ILE A 15 -10.08 -8.19 -3.73
N ASP A 16 -10.04 -7.43 -4.82
CA ASP A 16 -9.05 -7.62 -5.87
C ASP A 16 -8.01 -6.50 -5.76
N PHE A 17 -6.73 -6.86 -5.65
CA PHE A 17 -5.67 -5.88 -5.57
C PHE A 17 -5.67 -4.94 -6.79
N MET A 18 -5.99 -5.46 -7.98
CA MET A 18 -6.05 -4.65 -9.20
C MET A 18 -7.13 -3.57 -9.11
N GLU A 19 -8.29 -3.91 -8.55
CA GLU A 19 -9.37 -2.95 -8.33
C GLU A 19 -8.93 -1.83 -7.35
N VAL A 20 -8.29 -2.21 -6.25
CA VAL A 20 -7.81 -1.23 -5.25
C VAL A 20 -6.72 -0.34 -5.84
N LEU A 21 -5.75 -0.90 -6.57
CA LEU A 21 -4.71 -0.11 -7.24
C LEU A 21 -5.28 0.85 -8.28
N ASP A 22 -6.28 0.43 -9.05
CA ASP A 22 -6.94 1.30 -10.02
C ASP A 22 -7.73 2.42 -9.32
N ARG A 23 -8.36 2.15 -8.19
CA ARG A 23 -9.02 3.16 -7.35
C ARG A 23 -8.01 4.17 -6.79
N LEU A 24 -6.89 3.70 -6.26
CA LEU A 24 -5.80 4.56 -5.76
C LEU A 24 -5.24 5.45 -6.89
N ALA A 25 -4.99 4.88 -8.07
CA ALA A 25 -4.51 5.63 -9.23
C ALA A 25 -5.48 6.75 -9.65
N ARG A 26 -6.81 6.50 -9.62
CA ARG A 26 -7.83 7.54 -9.89
C ARG A 26 -7.83 8.67 -8.86
N MET A 27 -7.37 8.39 -7.64
CA MET A 27 -7.19 9.38 -6.57
C MET A 27 -5.84 10.10 -6.63
N GLY A 28 -5.03 9.83 -7.66
CA GLY A 28 -3.74 10.48 -7.88
C GLY A 28 -2.55 9.77 -7.23
N TRP A 29 -2.72 8.54 -6.73
CA TRP A 29 -1.60 7.75 -6.24
C TRP A 29 -0.74 7.23 -7.41
N GLY A 30 0.58 7.32 -7.28
CA GLY A 30 1.53 6.71 -8.20
C GLY A 30 1.91 5.30 -7.78
N LEU A 31 2.07 4.38 -8.73
CA LEU A 31 2.48 2.99 -8.49
C LEU A 31 4.00 2.83 -8.68
N LEU A 32 4.77 3.71 -8.04
CA LEU A 32 6.23 3.82 -8.16
C LEU A 32 6.82 4.38 -6.86
N ARG A 33 8.08 4.04 -6.57
CA ARG A 33 8.81 4.51 -5.38
C ARG A 33 9.79 5.63 -5.71
N GLU A 34 10.50 5.51 -6.81
CA GLU A 34 11.43 6.52 -7.32
C GLU A 34 10.94 6.97 -8.70
N GLU A 35 11.42 8.12 -9.20
CA GLU A 35 11.02 8.63 -10.53
C GLU A 35 11.36 7.67 -11.69
N ASP A 36 12.03 6.55 -11.42
CA ASP A 36 12.55 5.59 -12.40
C ASP A 36 12.28 4.10 -12.08
N ALA A 37 11.68 3.75 -10.93
CA ALA A 37 11.51 2.35 -10.54
C ALA A 37 10.18 2.00 -9.84
N ILE A 38 9.69 0.81 -10.16
CA ILE A 38 8.54 0.13 -9.56
C ILE A 38 9.06 -0.88 -8.56
N TRP A 39 8.55 -0.78 -7.33
CA TRP A 39 8.86 -1.69 -6.25
C TRP A 39 7.61 -2.45 -5.90
N TYR A 40 7.64 -3.77 -6.05
CA TYR A 40 6.50 -4.64 -5.78
C TYR A 40 6.96 -5.90 -5.06
N MET A 41 6.02 -6.64 -4.52
CA MET A 41 6.27 -7.84 -3.74
C MET A 41 5.34 -8.97 -4.18
N THR A 42 5.89 -10.18 -4.19
CA THR A 42 5.17 -11.45 -4.34
C THR A 42 5.70 -12.40 -3.28
N ASP A 43 4.83 -13.00 -2.49
CA ASP A 43 5.20 -13.93 -1.40
C ASP A 43 6.31 -13.40 -0.48
N TYR A 44 6.13 -12.17 0.00
CA TYR A 44 7.08 -11.45 0.87
C TYR A 44 8.48 -11.20 0.26
N ASP A 45 8.71 -11.50 -1.02
CA ASP A 45 9.92 -11.17 -1.76
C ASP A 45 9.76 -9.86 -2.53
N TRP A 46 10.56 -8.85 -2.18
CA TRP A 46 10.53 -7.53 -2.82
C TRP A 46 11.38 -7.52 -4.10
N LYS A 47 10.73 -7.11 -5.19
CA LYS A 47 11.28 -7.03 -6.54
C LYS A 47 11.28 -5.59 -7.03
N ILE A 48 12.19 -5.30 -7.96
CA ILE A 48 12.34 -3.98 -8.57
C ILE A 48 12.32 -4.14 -10.09
N LEU A 49 11.51 -3.32 -10.75
CA LEU A 49 11.47 -3.19 -12.21
C LEU A 49 11.61 -1.72 -12.61
N PRO A 50 12.09 -1.43 -13.84
CA PRO A 50 12.01 -0.09 -14.41
C PRO A 50 10.54 0.35 -14.60
N LEU A 51 10.30 1.66 -14.80
CA LEU A 51 8.94 2.22 -14.92
C LEU A 51 8.08 1.61 -16.03
N ASP A 52 8.67 1.20 -17.15
CA ASP A 52 7.93 0.55 -18.24
C ASP A 52 7.53 -0.90 -17.90
N GLY A 53 8.06 -1.46 -16.81
CA GLY A 53 7.75 -2.77 -16.28
C GLY A 53 6.45 -2.88 -15.48
N LEU A 54 5.59 -1.84 -15.43
CA LEU A 54 4.35 -1.90 -14.62
C LEU A 54 3.40 -3.01 -15.04
N ALA A 55 3.31 -3.28 -16.35
CA ALA A 55 2.47 -4.37 -16.85
C ALA A 55 3.01 -5.74 -16.42
N GLU A 56 4.34 -5.90 -16.41
CA GLU A 56 5.02 -7.11 -15.95
C GLU A 56 4.83 -7.30 -14.44
N ALA A 57 5.04 -6.26 -13.64
CA ALA A 57 4.80 -6.29 -12.19
C ALA A 57 3.36 -6.70 -11.87
N LYS A 58 2.37 -6.09 -12.54
CA LYS A 58 0.96 -6.45 -12.37
C LYS A 58 0.67 -7.90 -12.77
N HIS A 59 1.32 -8.42 -13.81
CA HIS A 59 1.15 -9.82 -14.23
C HIS A 59 1.76 -10.81 -13.24
N ASP A 60 2.95 -10.52 -12.72
CA ASP A 60 3.62 -11.35 -11.71
C ASP A 60 2.82 -11.37 -10.40
N MET A 61 2.42 -10.19 -9.90
CA MET A 61 1.52 -10.07 -8.75
C MET A 61 0.20 -10.81 -8.98
N ARG A 62 -0.38 -10.73 -10.19
CA ARG A 62 -1.62 -11.43 -10.51
C ARG A 62 -1.46 -12.93 -10.35
N THR A 63 -0.37 -13.48 -10.86
CA THR A 63 -0.03 -14.90 -10.78
C THR A 63 0.13 -15.35 -9.33
N SER A 64 0.90 -14.61 -8.53
CA SER A 64 1.12 -14.89 -7.10
C SER A 64 -0.18 -14.80 -6.29
N TYR A 65 -0.99 -13.75 -6.48
CA TYR A 65 -2.27 -13.60 -5.80
C TYR A 65 -3.27 -14.72 -6.15
N ASP A 66 -3.29 -15.18 -7.40
CA ASP A 66 -4.15 -16.30 -7.82
C ASP A 66 -3.70 -17.63 -7.18
N ALA A 67 -2.40 -17.79 -6.93
CA ALA A 67 -1.85 -18.90 -6.16
C ALA A 67 -2.16 -18.83 -4.66
N GLY A 68 -2.72 -17.71 -4.17
CA GLY A 68 -3.09 -17.51 -2.76
C GLY A 68 -1.99 -16.87 -1.93
N GLU A 69 -0.99 -16.27 -2.56
CA GLU A 69 0.15 -15.62 -1.91
C GLU A 69 -0.12 -14.13 -1.66
N ALA A 70 0.61 -13.55 -0.69
CA ALA A 70 0.59 -12.12 -0.45
C ALA A 70 1.26 -11.37 -1.60
N VAL A 71 0.73 -10.19 -1.93
CA VAL A 71 1.33 -9.30 -2.93
C VAL A 71 1.36 -7.87 -2.42
N GLY A 72 2.28 -7.06 -2.94
CA GLY A 72 2.36 -5.66 -2.52
C GLY A 72 2.98 -4.76 -3.55
N ILE A 73 2.80 -3.46 -3.36
CA ILE A 73 3.44 -2.46 -4.20
C ILE A 73 3.74 -1.20 -3.37
N THR A 74 4.89 -0.60 -3.61
CA THR A 74 5.17 0.74 -3.11
C THR A 74 4.42 1.75 -3.95
N THR A 75 3.72 2.63 -3.26
CA THR A 75 2.92 3.69 -3.85
C THR A 75 3.39 5.05 -3.39
N ARG A 76 3.37 6.01 -4.31
CA ARG A 76 3.54 7.44 -4.02
C ARG A 76 2.16 8.05 -3.82
N LEU A 77 1.97 8.78 -2.74
CA LEU A 77 0.70 9.42 -2.45
C LEU A 77 0.49 10.67 -3.35
N PRO A 78 -0.75 11.20 -3.42
CA PRO A 78 -1.09 12.30 -4.31
C PRO A 78 -0.34 13.62 -4.08
N ASP A 79 0.34 13.78 -2.94
CA ASP A 79 1.17 14.96 -2.68
C ASP A 79 2.55 14.90 -3.36
N GLY A 80 2.92 13.76 -3.93
CA GLY A 80 4.16 13.58 -4.70
C GLY A 80 5.42 13.41 -3.85
N GLU A 81 5.32 13.49 -2.52
CA GLU A 81 6.46 13.48 -1.60
C GLU A 81 6.41 12.31 -0.61
N THR A 82 5.23 11.75 -0.36
CA THR A 82 5.03 10.67 0.62
C THR A 82 4.80 9.33 -0.05
N PHE A 83 5.19 8.25 0.65
CA PHE A 83 5.15 6.88 0.12
C PHE A 83 4.59 5.91 1.16
N ALA A 84 3.91 4.89 0.67
CA ALA A 84 3.47 3.76 1.47
C ALA A 84 3.54 2.45 0.68
N ASN A 85 3.89 1.37 1.36
CA ASN A 85 3.62 0.03 0.86
C ASN A 85 2.15 -0.30 1.08
N VAL A 86 1.49 -0.78 0.03
CA VAL A 86 0.16 -1.35 0.10
C VAL A 86 0.30 -2.85 -0.11
N LEU A 87 0.02 -3.64 0.92
CA LEU A 87 0.15 -5.10 0.91
C LEU A 87 -1.23 -5.73 0.98
N PHE A 88 -1.49 -6.70 0.11
CA PHE A 88 -2.69 -7.51 0.07
C PHE A 88 -2.32 -8.88 0.62
N ASN A 89 -2.96 -9.27 1.73
CA ASN A 89 -2.60 -10.49 2.44
C ASN A 89 -3.26 -11.73 1.79
N GLU A 90 -2.75 -12.91 2.13
CA GLU A 90 -3.17 -14.22 1.60
C GLU A 90 -4.67 -14.51 1.80
N ASP A 91 -5.26 -13.94 2.86
CA ASP A 91 -6.69 -14.07 3.18
C ASP A 91 -7.62 -13.32 2.21
N ARG A 92 -7.07 -12.51 1.31
CA ARG A 92 -7.76 -11.67 0.31
C ARG A 92 -8.79 -10.71 0.90
N THR A 93 -8.85 -10.59 2.20
CA THR A 93 -9.83 -9.81 2.96
C THR A 93 -9.14 -8.77 3.82
N SER A 94 -7.80 -8.73 3.84
CA SER A 94 -7.05 -7.71 4.55
C SER A 94 -5.97 -7.04 3.71
N VAL A 95 -5.77 -5.75 4.01
CA VAL A 95 -4.73 -4.90 3.43
C VAL A 95 -3.92 -4.28 4.54
N SER A 96 -2.60 -4.29 4.38
CA SER A 96 -1.68 -3.54 5.24
C SER A 96 -1.17 -2.30 4.49
N LEU A 97 -1.38 -1.13 5.07
CA LEU A 97 -0.81 0.13 4.62
C LEU A 97 0.37 0.49 5.53
N ILE A 98 1.58 0.53 4.98
CA ILE A 98 2.82 0.77 5.73
C ILE A 98 3.49 2.04 5.19
N PRO A 99 3.42 3.18 5.90
CA PRO A 99 4.14 4.39 5.53
C PRO A 99 5.66 4.14 5.45
N LEU A 100 6.32 4.58 4.37
CA LEU A 100 7.73 4.27 4.11
C LEU A 100 8.70 5.42 4.34
N LEU A 101 8.26 6.67 4.19
CA LEU A 101 9.15 7.83 4.23
C LEU A 101 8.51 9.03 4.93
N ASP A 102 9.31 9.61 5.82
CA ASP A 102 9.03 10.58 6.86
C ASP A 102 9.41 11.99 6.41
N TYR A 103 8.39 12.83 6.13
CA TYR A 103 8.54 14.30 6.04
C TYR A 103 7.28 15.04 6.50
N ARG A 104 6.10 14.40 6.42
CA ARG A 104 4.90 14.88 7.12
C ARG A 104 4.99 14.53 8.60
N THR A 105 5.78 15.36 9.24
CA THR A 105 5.84 15.52 10.68
C THR A 105 4.55 16.15 11.17
N ILE A 106 4.00 15.66 12.28
CA ILE A 106 3.03 16.47 13.03
C ILE A 106 3.77 17.78 13.34
N ALA A 107 3.20 18.94 13.00
CA ALA A 107 3.92 20.23 13.04
C ALA A 107 4.58 20.58 14.40
N HIS A 108 4.16 19.89 15.47
CA HIS A 108 4.71 20.03 16.83
C HIS A 108 5.45 18.77 17.33
N MET A 109 5.53 17.70 16.55
CA MET A 109 6.16 16.42 16.89
C MET A 109 6.80 15.78 15.64
N PRO A 110 7.97 16.28 15.21
CA PRO A 110 8.61 15.84 13.97
C PRO A 110 9.25 14.46 13.96
N GLU A 111 9.06 13.71 15.03
CA GLU A 111 9.44 12.30 15.12
C GLU A 111 8.23 11.38 14.93
N PHE A 112 7.04 11.92 14.64
CA PHE A 112 5.78 11.18 14.57
C PHE A 112 5.11 11.30 13.20
N ILE A 113 4.76 10.14 12.66
CA ILE A 113 3.99 9.96 11.42
C ILE A 113 2.50 10.19 11.71
N ASP A 114 1.84 11.00 10.89
CA ASP A 114 0.39 11.18 10.93
C ASP A 114 -0.34 9.98 10.28
N LEU A 115 -0.52 8.90 11.05
CA LEU A 115 -1.22 7.68 10.61
C LEU A 115 -2.67 7.95 10.20
N GLY A 116 -3.32 8.92 10.86
CA GLY A 116 -4.71 9.30 10.55
C GLY A 116 -4.81 9.88 9.14
N TRP A 117 -3.84 10.72 8.77
CA TRP A 117 -3.75 11.27 7.42
C TRP A 117 -3.52 10.19 6.36
N TYR A 118 -2.59 9.25 6.57
CA TYR A 118 -2.37 8.11 5.65
C TYR A 118 -3.65 7.28 5.48
N LEU A 119 -4.31 6.94 6.59
CA LEU A 119 -5.56 6.20 6.60
C LEU A 119 -6.66 6.96 5.84
N GLU A 120 -6.84 8.25 6.08
CA GLU A 120 -7.85 9.07 5.40
C GLU A 120 -7.66 9.03 3.87
N LYS A 121 -6.42 9.17 3.39
CA LYS A 121 -6.11 9.12 1.95
C LYS A 121 -6.44 7.76 1.36
N PHE A 122 -6.13 6.68 2.05
CA PHE A 122 -6.43 5.33 1.60
C PHE A 122 -7.95 5.04 1.62
N LEU A 123 -8.62 5.37 2.73
CA LEU A 123 -10.07 5.21 2.89
C LEU A 123 -10.87 5.99 1.84
N THR A 124 -10.35 7.14 1.39
CA THR A 124 -11.01 7.90 0.31
C THR A 124 -11.10 7.09 -0.99
N ALA A 125 -10.05 6.34 -1.35
CA ALA A 125 -10.07 5.46 -2.52
C ALA A 125 -10.95 4.21 -2.33
N CYS A 126 -11.06 3.75 -1.09
CA CYS A 126 -11.79 2.53 -0.71
C CYS A 126 -13.16 2.79 -0.09
N ARG A 127 -13.72 4.00 -0.24
CA ARG A 127 -14.94 4.47 0.44
C ARG A 127 -16.13 3.51 0.37
N ASP A 128 -16.31 2.89 -0.79
CA ASP A 128 -17.47 2.04 -1.08
C ASP A 128 -17.21 0.56 -0.77
N LEU A 129 -16.00 0.22 -0.30
CA LEU A 129 -15.66 -1.13 0.14
C LEU A 129 -16.04 -1.29 1.61
N PRO A 130 -16.78 -2.35 1.99
CA PRO A 130 -17.25 -2.55 3.35
C PRO A 130 -16.10 -2.98 4.27
N ILE A 131 -15.45 -2.01 4.91
CA ILE A 131 -14.42 -2.23 5.92
C ILE A 131 -15.08 -2.59 7.25
N VAL A 132 -14.65 -3.71 7.85
CA VAL A 132 -15.19 -4.23 9.10
C VAL A 132 -14.28 -3.95 10.30
N ARG A 133 -12.99 -3.76 10.06
CA ARG A 133 -12.00 -3.44 11.10
C ARG A 133 -10.88 -2.57 10.53
N THR A 134 -10.37 -1.69 11.39
CA THR A 134 -9.12 -0.97 11.15
C THR A 134 -8.30 -1.00 12.43
N GLU A 135 -7.02 -1.34 12.33
CA GLU A 135 -6.08 -1.42 13.45
C GLU A 135 -4.74 -0.84 13.06
N ALA A 136 -4.07 -0.15 13.98
CA ALA A 136 -2.68 0.27 13.80
C ALA A 136 -1.80 -0.50 14.78
N SER A 137 -0.72 -1.10 14.31
CA SER A 137 0.26 -1.77 15.17
C SER A 137 1.69 -1.37 14.83
N ASP A 138 2.54 -1.39 15.86
CA ASP A 138 3.99 -1.40 15.67
C ASP A 138 4.39 -2.80 15.16
N GLN A 139 5.10 -2.87 14.04
CA GLN A 139 5.81 -4.08 13.64
C GLN A 139 7.27 -4.04 14.14
N ARG A 140 7.75 -5.18 14.62
CA ARG A 140 9.08 -5.35 15.25
C ARG A 140 9.98 -6.23 14.41
#